data_AF-A0A836ULB6-F1
#
_entry.id   AF-A0A836ULB6-F1
#
_cell.length_a   1.000
_cell.length_b   1.000
_cell.length_c   1.000
_cell.angle_alpha   90.00
_cell.angle_beta   90.00
_cell.angle_gamma   90.00
#
_symmetry.space_group_name_H-M   'P 1'
#
loop_
_entity.id
_entity.type
_entity.pdbx_description
1 polymer ?
#
loop_
_entity_poly.entity_id
_entity_poly.type
_entity_poly.pdbx_seq_one_letter_code
_entity_poly.pdbx_strand_id
1 'polypeptide(L)'
;MEGRSTHIALPQPHEIPKRDREDAMGAYLMMFAAWGAGLPLPLLNLLAAIIYFFTNKKTSRFVSFHAYQSLLTQIPISILNASAVAWTLRNLYKDYAFSDYFWNYFIFIGLWNLIYMFFSIIACVQARKGRFYYFWVFGRISFARYFGPDAVSLEEKEKPNLPPEGF
;
A
#
# COMPACT_ATOMS: atom_id res chain seq x y z
N MET A 1 -40.16 0.72 0.95
CA MET A 1 -38.85 0.21 1.40
C MET A 1 -37.86 1.36 1.32
N GLU A 2 -37.74 2.15 2.38
CA GLU A 2 -36.72 3.21 2.45
C GLU A 2 -35.36 2.54 2.61
N GLY A 3 -34.57 2.56 1.53
CA GLY A 3 -33.16 2.19 1.61
C GLY A 3 -32.48 3.19 2.50
N ARG A 4 -32.15 2.80 3.75
CA ARG A 4 -31.23 3.56 4.60
C ARG A 4 -29.94 3.75 3.80
N SER A 5 -29.71 4.95 3.27
CA SER A 5 -28.36 5.38 2.94
C SER A 5 -27.60 5.42 4.26
N THR A 6 -26.91 4.34 4.59
CA THR A 6 -25.87 4.40 5.61
C THR A 6 -24.83 5.39 5.09
N HIS A 7 -24.99 6.66 5.46
CA HIS A 7 -24.04 7.71 5.13
C HIS A 7 -22.73 7.37 5.85
N ILE A 8 -21.81 6.74 5.12
CA ILE A 8 -20.45 6.51 5.59
C ILE A 8 -19.76 7.87 5.60
N ALA A 9 -19.65 8.48 6.78
CA ALA A 9 -18.91 9.72 6.94
C ALA A 9 -17.41 9.45 6.79
N LEU A 10 -16.77 10.09 5.81
CA LEU A 10 -15.34 10.02 5.61
C LEU A 10 -14.66 11.25 6.20
N PRO A 11 -13.48 11.08 6.84
CA PRO A 11 -12.73 12.20 7.38
C PRO A 11 -12.34 13.14 6.24
N GLN A 12 -12.59 14.43 6.45
CA GLN A 12 -12.21 15.47 5.52
C GLN A 12 -10.70 15.75 5.63
N PRO A 13 -10.07 16.27 4.56
CA PRO A 13 -8.61 16.49 4.53
C PRO A 13 -8.05 17.34 5.68
N HIS A 14 -8.85 18.27 6.22
CA HIS A 14 -8.45 19.14 7.33
C HIS A 14 -8.62 18.48 8.71
N GLU A 15 -9.42 17.41 8.79
CA GLU A 15 -9.64 16.62 10.01
C GLU A 15 -8.53 15.58 10.23
N ILE A 16 -7.76 15.26 9.17
CA ILE A 16 -6.68 14.28 9.26
C ILE A 16 -5.40 14.95 9.81
N PRO A 17 -4.85 14.44 10.93
CA PRO A 17 -3.61 14.96 11.51
C PRO A 17 -2.47 15.01 10.50
N LYS A 18 -1.54 15.95 10.67
CA LYS A 18 -0.36 16.05 9.79
C LYS A 18 0.46 14.76 9.77
N ARG A 19 0.66 14.15 10.95
CA ARG A 19 1.40 12.89 11.11
C ARG A 19 0.74 11.75 10.33
N ASP A 20 -0.58 11.59 10.44
CA ASP A 20 -1.32 10.59 9.67
C ASP A 20 -1.19 10.75 8.15
N ARG A 21 -1.11 12.00 7.67
CA ARG A 21 -0.88 12.27 6.24
C ARG A 21 0.53 11.85 5.81
N GLU A 22 1.53 12.07 6.67
CA GLU A 22 2.92 11.66 6.43
C GLU A 22 3.06 10.13 6.50
N ASP A 23 2.42 9.48 7.47
CA ASP A 23 2.38 8.02 7.61
C ASP A 23 1.58 7.36 6.46
N ALA A 24 0.48 7.96 5.99
CA ALA A 24 -0.23 7.45 4.82
C ALA A 24 0.59 7.61 3.53
N MET A 25 1.31 8.73 3.38
CA MET A 25 2.22 8.97 2.26
C MET A 25 3.37 7.96 2.25
N GLY A 26 3.96 7.67 3.41
CA GLY A 26 5.08 6.74 3.53
C GLY A 26 4.79 5.34 3.00
N ALA A 27 3.53 4.88 3.06
CA ALA A 27 3.10 3.58 2.52
C ALA A 27 3.41 3.40 1.04
N TYR A 28 3.43 4.50 0.27
CA TYR A 28 3.72 4.51 -1.17
C TYR A 28 5.17 4.86 -1.46
N LEU A 29 5.89 5.47 -0.51
CA LEU A 29 7.30 5.81 -0.71
C LEU A 29 8.25 4.64 -0.46
N MET A 30 7.84 3.65 0.34
CA MET A 30 8.69 2.49 0.66
C MET A 30 9.16 1.71 -0.58
N MET A 31 8.39 1.71 -1.67
CA MET A 31 8.80 1.06 -2.93
C MET A 31 10.06 1.68 -3.56
N PHE A 32 10.35 2.96 -3.29
CA PHE A 32 11.54 3.64 -3.80
C PHE A 32 12.79 3.37 -2.95
N ALA A 33 12.62 3.10 -1.65
CA ALA A 33 13.72 2.82 -0.75
C ALA A 33 14.50 1.56 -1.17
N ALA A 34 13.80 0.52 -1.61
CA ALA A 34 14.43 -0.69 -2.13
C ALA A 34 15.21 -0.46 -3.43
N TRP A 35 14.74 0.46 -4.28
CA TRP A 35 15.45 0.83 -5.52
C TRP A 35 16.74 1.60 -5.20
N GLY A 36 16.69 2.53 -4.24
CA GLY A 36 17.86 3.28 -3.78
C GLY A 36 18.94 2.42 -3.12
N ALA A 37 18.56 1.29 -2.51
CA ALA A 37 19.49 0.32 -1.93
C ALA A 37 20.19 -0.57 -2.97
N GLY A 38 19.97 -0.38 -4.27
CA GLY A 38 20.62 -1.14 -5.34
C GLY A 38 20.20 -2.61 -5.43
N LEU A 39 19.18 -3.01 -4.68
CA LEU A 39 18.65 -4.37 -4.63
C LEU A 39 17.25 -4.37 -5.27
N PRO A 40 17.12 -4.59 -6.59
CA PRO A 40 15.83 -4.82 -7.21
C PRO A 40 15.37 -6.24 -6.88
N LEU A 41 15.21 -6.55 -5.60
CA LEU A 41 14.65 -7.81 -5.16
C LEU A 41 13.14 -7.63 -4.99
N PRO A 42 12.33 -8.33 -5.81
CA PRO A 42 10.86 -8.30 -5.77
C PRO A 42 10.29 -8.46 -4.35
N LEU A 43 10.98 -9.29 -3.56
CA LEU A 43 10.63 -9.66 -2.19
C LEU A 43 10.84 -8.52 -1.19
N LEU A 44 11.80 -7.62 -1.43
CA LEU A 44 12.08 -6.51 -0.51
C LEU A 44 10.95 -5.47 -0.55
N ASN A 45 10.37 -5.19 -1.71
CA ASN A 45 9.22 -4.28 -1.81
C ASN A 45 7.99 -4.84 -1.10
N LEU A 46 7.73 -6.14 -1.26
CA LEU A 46 6.64 -6.81 -0.52
C LEU A 46 6.90 -6.80 0.98
N LEU A 47 8.11 -7.16 1.41
CA LEU A 47 8.49 -7.17 2.81
C LEU A 47 8.36 -5.77 3.43
N ALA A 48 8.83 -4.73 2.73
CA ALA A 48 8.69 -3.35 3.17
C ALA A 48 7.21 -2.96 3.32
N ALA A 49 6.35 -3.30 2.35
CA ALA A 49 4.91 -3.03 2.43
C ALA A 49 4.24 -3.80 3.58
N ILE A 50 4.65 -5.04 3.84
CA ILE A 50 4.18 -5.85 4.98
C ILE A 50 4.56 -5.16 6.29
N ILE A 51 5.86 -4.90 6.50
CA ILE A 51 6.37 -4.26 7.71
C ILE A 51 5.65 -2.93 7.92
N TYR A 52 5.57 -2.10 6.88
CA TYR A 52 4.92 -0.80 6.95
C TYR A 52 3.45 -0.90 7.38
N PHE A 53 2.70 -1.82 6.80
CA PHE A 53 1.32 -2.07 7.17
C PHE A 53 1.20 -2.51 8.63
N PHE A 54 1.98 -3.50 9.07
CA PHE A 54 1.86 -4.01 10.44
C PHE A 54 2.30 -3.00 11.51
N THR A 55 3.26 -2.12 11.19
CA THR A 55 3.69 -1.02 12.06
C THR A 55 2.64 0.10 12.16
N ASN A 56 1.98 0.45 11.05
CA ASN A 56 1.12 1.64 10.98
C ASN A 56 -0.39 1.36 11.00
N LYS A 57 -0.83 0.09 10.92
CA LYS A 57 -2.26 -0.29 10.89
C LYS A 57 -3.07 0.07 12.14
N LYS A 58 -2.43 0.56 13.20
CA LYS A 58 -3.09 0.95 14.46
C LYS A 58 -3.13 2.47 14.66
N THR A 59 -2.53 3.26 13.76
CA THR A 59 -2.47 4.71 13.90
C THR A 59 -3.83 5.35 13.65
N SER A 60 -4.41 5.12 12.47
CA SER A 60 -5.77 5.56 12.14
C SER A 60 -6.35 4.75 10.98
N ARG A 61 -7.65 4.91 10.74
CA ARG A 61 -8.34 4.29 9.59
C ARG A 61 -7.81 4.82 8.27
N PHE A 62 -7.43 6.10 8.21
CA PHE A 62 -6.84 6.73 7.03
C PHE A 62 -5.48 6.11 6.68
N VAL A 63 -4.58 6.01 7.66
CA VAL A 63 -3.25 5.39 7.48
C VAL A 63 -3.40 3.92 7.10
N SER A 64 -4.30 3.20 7.79
CA SER A 64 -4.58 1.79 7.52
C SER A 64 -5.10 1.54 6.11
N PHE A 65 -5.97 2.40 5.59
CA PHE A 65 -6.48 2.31 4.22
C PHE A 65 -5.34 2.39 3.20
N HIS A 66 -4.48 3.40 3.32
CA HIS A 66 -3.39 3.63 2.37
C HIS A 66 -2.31 2.55 2.47
N ALA A 67 -1.95 2.15 3.69
CA ALA A 67 -1.00 1.06 3.94
C ALA A 67 -1.50 -0.29 3.41
N TYR A 68 -2.78 -0.61 3.60
CA TYR A 68 -3.36 -1.84 3.09
C TYR A 68 -3.53 -1.83 1.57
N GLN A 69 -3.90 -0.69 0.97
CA GLN A 69 -3.96 -0.55 -0.49
C GLN A 69 -2.58 -0.78 -1.12
N SER A 70 -1.53 -0.18 -0.54
CA SER A 70 -0.15 -0.38 -0.98
C SER A 70 0.25 -1.85 -0.87
N LEU A 71 0.03 -2.48 0.29
CA LEU A 71 0.32 -3.91 0.51
C LEU A 71 -0.39 -4.82 -0.49
N LEU A 72 -1.70 -4.65 -0.68
CA LEU A 72 -2.48 -5.49 -1.60
C LEU A 72 -1.99 -5.37 -3.04
N THR A 73 -1.62 -4.16 -3.46
CA THR A 73 -1.10 -3.91 -4.81
C THR A 73 0.28 -4.52 -4.99
N GLN A 74 1.07 -4.57 -3.92
CA GLN A 74 2.41 -5.14 -3.94
C GLN A 74 2.41 -6.65 -4.15
N ILE A 75 1.36 -7.39 -3.74
CA ILE A 75 1.27 -8.85 -3.90
C ILE A 75 1.40 -9.30 -5.38
N PRO A 76 0.51 -8.88 -6.31
CA PRO A 76 0.61 -9.30 -7.70
C PRO A 76 1.89 -8.81 -8.39
N ILE A 77 2.33 -7.57 -8.10
CA ILE A 77 3.60 -7.03 -8.62
C ILE A 77 4.78 -7.90 -8.18
N SER A 78 4.79 -8.35 -6.93
CA SER A 78 5.87 -9.17 -6.39
C SER A 78 5.86 -10.59 -6.94
N ILE A 79 4.69 -11.17 -7.23
CA ILE A 79 4.59 -12.47 -7.91
C ILE A 79 5.19 -12.40 -9.32
N LEU A 80 4.81 -11.40 -10.11
CA LEU A 80 5.36 -11.18 -11.46
C LEU A 80 6.88 -11.02 -11.40
N ASN A 81 7.35 -10.08 -10.57
CA ASN A 81 8.76 -9.80 -10.38
C ASN A 81 9.55 -11.04 -9.88
N ALA A 82 9.01 -11.82 -8.93
CA ALA A 82 9.65 -13.04 -8.41
C ALA A 82 9.76 -14.13 -9.48
N SER A 83 8.76 -14.27 -10.34
CA SER A 83 8.80 -15.24 -11.44
C SER A 83 9.84 -14.87 -12.51
N ALA A 84 10.05 -13.58 -12.79
CA ALA A 84 11.13 -13.12 -13.66
C ALA A 84 12.51 -13.43 -13.08
N VAL A 85 12.70 -13.21 -11.77
CA VAL A 85 13.93 -13.60 -11.08
C VAL A 85 14.15 -15.11 -11.15
N ALA A 86 13.12 -15.91 -10.86
CA ALA A 86 13.23 -17.37 -10.92
C ALA A 86 13.56 -17.88 -12.33
N TRP A 87 12.94 -17.32 -13.38
CA TRP A 87 13.25 -17.68 -14.77
C TRP A 87 14.68 -17.27 -15.15
N THR A 88 15.12 -16.08 -14.72
CA THR A 88 16.49 -15.61 -14.95
C THR A 88 17.51 -16.54 -14.29
N LEU A 89 17.32 -16.87 -13.01
CA LEU A 89 18.19 -17.79 -12.27
C LEU A 89 18.19 -19.19 -12.90
N ARG A 90 17.04 -19.69 -13.34
CA ARG A 90 16.94 -20.97 -14.06
C ARG A 90 17.78 -20.96 -15.32
N ASN A 91 17.66 -19.92 -16.16
CA ASN A 91 18.39 -19.84 -17.42
C ASN A 91 19.89 -19.72 -17.17
N LEU A 92 20.32 -18.90 -16.21
CA LEU A 92 21.73 -18.78 -15.83
C LEU A 92 22.31 -20.09 -15.27
N TYR A 93 21.60 -20.74 -14.36
CA TYR A 93 22.06 -21.99 -13.74
C TYR A 93 22.11 -23.17 -14.72
N LYS A 94 21.22 -23.20 -15.71
CA LYS A 94 21.17 -24.24 -16.74
C LYS A 94 21.91 -23.87 -18.03
N ASP A 95 22.54 -22.71 -18.07
CA ASP A 95 23.20 -22.14 -19.26
C ASP A 95 22.29 -22.13 -20.50
N TYR A 96 21.01 -21.78 -20.30
CA TYR A 96 20.04 -21.64 -21.38
C TYR A 96 20.09 -20.24 -21.97
N ALA A 97 19.96 -20.17 -23.30
CA ALA A 97 19.77 -18.90 -24.00
C ALA A 97 18.49 -18.20 -23.53
N PHE A 98 18.54 -16.87 -23.45
CA PHE A 98 17.37 -16.04 -23.18
C PHE A 98 16.53 -15.90 -24.46
N SER A 99 15.33 -16.48 -24.45
CA SER A 99 14.42 -16.46 -25.59
C SER A 99 13.72 -15.12 -25.78
N ASP A 100 13.11 -14.90 -26.95
CA ASP A 100 12.27 -13.72 -27.21
C ASP A 100 11.10 -13.63 -26.22
N TYR A 101 10.53 -14.78 -25.82
CA TYR A 101 9.48 -14.83 -24.79
C TYR A 101 9.97 -14.31 -23.44
N PHE A 102 11.23 -14.59 -23.07
CA PHE A 102 11.83 -14.05 -21.86
C PHE A 102 11.89 -12.52 -21.92
N TRP A 103 12.39 -11.96 -23.01
CA TRP A 103 12.49 -10.50 -23.17
C TRP A 103 11.12 -9.81 -23.22
N ASN A 104 10.14 -10.39 -23.94
CA ASN A 104 8.77 -9.90 -23.95
C ASN A 104 8.15 -9.90 -22.55
N TYR A 105 8.44 -10.92 -21.74
CA TYR A 105 7.98 -10.99 -20.36
C TYR A 105 8.62 -9.91 -19.48
N PHE A 106 9.92 -9.64 -19.66
CA PHE A 106 10.62 -8.55 -18.95
C PHE A 106 10.07 -7.17 -19.29
N ILE A 107 9.76 -6.91 -20.56
CA ILE A 107 9.09 -5.67 -21.00
C ILE A 107 7.71 -5.55 -20.35
N PHE A 108 6.92 -6.63 -20.38
CA PHE A 108 5.60 -6.67 -19.74
C PHE A 108 5.67 -6.34 -18.24
N ILE A 109 6.60 -6.94 -17.51
CA ILE A 109 6.82 -6.65 -16.09
C ILE A 109 7.29 -5.21 -15.87
N GLY A 110 8.21 -4.73 -16.72
CA GLY A 110 8.68 -3.36 -16.67
C GLY A 110 7.52 -2.36 -16.76
N LEU A 111 6.61 -2.57 -17.71
CA LEU A 111 5.40 -1.76 -17.87
C LEU A 111 4.51 -1.81 -16.62
N TRP A 112 4.28 -2.99 -16.03
CA TRP A 112 3.48 -3.10 -14.81
C TRP A 112 4.11 -2.40 -13.59
N ASN A 113 5.43 -2.47 -13.44
CA ASN A 113 6.14 -1.74 -12.38
C ASN A 113 6.06 -0.23 -12.62
N LEU A 114 6.16 0.24 -13.87
CA LEU A 114 6.02 1.65 -14.22
C LEU A 114 4.60 2.15 -13.92
N ILE A 115 3.57 1.42 -14.35
CA ILE A 115 2.17 1.73 -14.03
C ILE A 115 2.02 1.85 -12.51
N TYR A 116 2.45 0.83 -11.76
CA TYR A 116 2.39 0.86 -10.30
C TYR A 116 3.10 2.09 -9.71
N MET A 117 4.30 2.42 -10.20
CA MET A 117 5.05 3.59 -9.78
C MET A 117 4.26 4.89 -10.00
N PHE A 118 3.62 5.10 -11.16
CA PHE A 118 2.80 6.28 -11.41
C PHE A 118 1.62 6.39 -10.44
N PHE A 119 0.87 5.30 -10.27
CA PHE A 119 -0.26 5.27 -9.34
C PHE A 119 0.19 5.53 -7.89
N SER A 120 1.34 4.98 -7.48
CA SER A 120 1.91 5.20 -6.15
C SER A 120 2.40 6.63 -5.93
N ILE A 121 3.00 7.28 -6.93
CA ILE A 121 3.37 8.71 -6.83
C ILE A 121 2.13 9.57 -6.65
N ILE A 122 1.07 9.33 -7.43
CA ILE A 122 -0.18 10.07 -7.32
C ILE A 122 -0.80 9.83 -5.93
N ALA A 123 -0.87 8.57 -5.48
CA ALA A 123 -1.39 8.22 -4.16
C ALA A 123 -0.60 8.89 -3.03
N CYS A 124 0.73 8.89 -3.12
CA CYS A 124 1.64 9.56 -2.20
C CYS A 124 1.30 11.05 -2.07
N VAL A 125 1.19 11.77 -3.19
CA VAL A 125 0.86 13.20 -3.21
C VAL A 125 -0.53 13.46 -2.63
N GLN A 126 -1.50 12.60 -2.92
CA GLN A 126 -2.87 12.75 -2.43
C GLN A 126 -2.99 12.44 -0.93
N ALA A 127 -2.30 11.39 -0.46
CA ALA A 127 -2.23 11.04 0.96
C ALA A 127 -1.62 12.17 1.80
N ARG A 128 -0.55 12.81 1.31
CA ARG A 128 0.06 14.00 1.93
C ARG A 128 -0.93 15.17 2.07
N LYS A 129 -1.88 15.27 1.15
CA LYS A 129 -2.96 16.27 1.19
C LYS A 129 -4.16 15.84 2.03
N GLY A 130 -4.14 14.66 2.66
CA GLY A 130 -5.29 14.11 3.40
C GLY A 130 -6.43 13.64 2.50
N ARG A 131 -6.15 13.29 1.23
CA ARG A 131 -7.16 12.86 0.28
C ARG A 131 -7.01 11.38 -0.03
N PHE A 132 -8.12 10.67 -0.06
CA PHE A 132 -8.17 9.30 -0.55
C PHE A 132 -7.87 9.27 -2.05
N TYR A 133 -7.09 8.28 -2.46
CA TYR A 133 -6.86 7.95 -3.86
C TYR A 133 -7.04 6.45 -4.03
N TYR A 134 -8.09 6.07 -4.74
CA TYR A 134 -8.51 4.68 -4.87
C TYR A 134 -7.85 4.04 -6.07
N PHE A 135 -7.03 3.01 -5.82
CA PHE A 135 -6.64 2.12 -6.89
C PHE A 135 -7.86 1.31 -7.33
N TRP A 136 -7.93 1.00 -8.63
CA TRP A 136 -9.15 0.47 -9.24
C TRP A 136 -9.78 -0.72 -8.50
N VAL A 137 -8.98 -1.74 -8.19
CA VAL A 137 -9.42 -2.92 -7.43
C VAL A 137 -9.07 -2.76 -5.95
N PHE A 138 -7.80 -2.49 -5.65
CA PHE A 138 -7.28 -2.53 -4.28
C PHE A 138 -7.83 -1.42 -3.38
N GLY A 139 -8.18 -0.25 -3.94
CA GLY A 139 -8.80 0.82 -3.17
C GLY A 139 -10.20 0.48 -2.70
N ARG A 140 -10.97 -0.26 -3.49
CA ARG A 140 -12.30 -0.74 -3.08
C ARG A 140 -12.21 -1.75 -1.95
N ILE A 141 -11.23 -2.66 -2.01
CA ILE A 141 -10.99 -3.65 -0.96
C ILE A 141 -10.54 -2.97 0.33
N SER A 142 -9.60 -2.02 0.25
CA SER A 142 -9.17 -1.23 1.42
C SER A 142 -10.29 -0.40 2.00
N PHE A 143 -11.15 0.17 1.15
CA PHE A 143 -12.31 0.91 1.61
C PHE A 143 -13.28 0.01 2.36
N ALA A 144 -13.66 -1.13 1.78
CA ALA A 144 -14.57 -2.08 2.42
C ALA A 144 -14.06 -2.52 3.81
N ARG A 145 -12.76 -2.75 3.94
CA ARG A 145 -12.13 -3.19 5.20
C ARG A 145 -12.13 -2.12 6.31
N TYR A 146 -11.88 -0.86 5.96
CA TYR A 146 -11.66 0.20 6.95
C TYR A 146 -12.78 1.22 7.04
N PHE A 147 -13.63 1.33 6.04
CA PHE A 147 -14.74 2.28 5.96
C PHE A 147 -16.08 1.65 5.55
N GLY A 148 -16.10 0.36 5.20
CA GLY A 148 -17.33 -0.36 4.88
C GLY A 148 -18.24 -0.65 6.09
N PRO A 149 -19.39 -1.30 5.86
CA PRO A 149 -20.36 -1.65 6.91
C PRO A 149 -19.76 -2.50 8.04
N ASP A 150 -18.85 -3.41 7.68
CA ASP A 150 -18.15 -4.31 8.62
C ASP A 150 -16.73 -3.79 8.93
N ALA A 151 -16.53 -2.47 8.90
CA ALA A 151 -15.22 -1.87 9.09
C ALA A 151 -14.62 -2.22 10.45
N VAL A 152 -13.31 -2.48 10.45
CA VAL A 152 -12.54 -2.68 11.69
C VAL A 152 -12.57 -1.39 12.50
N SER A 153 -13.11 -1.43 13.72
CA SER A 153 -13.05 -0.32 14.68
C SER A 153 -11.62 -0.17 15.21
N LEU A 154 -10.83 0.69 14.58
CA LEU A 154 -9.45 0.98 14.99
C LEU A 154 -9.34 2.21 15.89
N GLU A 155 -10.33 3.09 15.89
CA GLU A 155 -10.38 4.27 16.75
C GLU A 155 -10.86 3.84 18.14
N GLU A 156 -9.93 3.34 18.95
CA GLU A 156 -10.09 3.37 20.40
C GLU A 156 -10.21 4.85 20.78
N LYS A 157 -11.35 5.27 21.36
CA LYS A 157 -11.46 6.61 21.96
C LYS A 157 -10.27 6.75 22.90
N GLU A 158 -9.36 7.67 22.61
CA GLU A 158 -8.26 8.00 23.51
C GLU A 158 -8.85 8.15 24.92
N LYS A 159 -8.46 7.26 25.83
CA LYS A 159 -8.82 7.43 27.23
C LYS A 159 -8.21 8.77 27.64
N PRO A 160 -9.01 9.74 28.09
CA PRO A 160 -8.47 11.03 28.48
C PRO A 160 -7.39 10.77 29.53
N ASN A 161 -6.23 11.40 29.35
CA ASN A 161 -5.16 11.30 30.33
C ASN A 161 -5.63 12.07 31.57
N LEU A 162 -6.18 11.35 32.53
CA LEU A 162 -6.64 11.94 33.79
C LEU A 162 -5.42 12.17 34.68
N PRO A 163 -5.35 13.30 35.40
CA PRO A 163 -4.35 13.47 36.44
C PRO A 163 -4.51 12.35 37.49
N PRO A 164 -3.45 12.03 38.24
CA PRO A 164 -3.58 11.14 39.40
C PRO A 164 -4.64 11.70 40.35
N GLU A 165 -5.52 10.85 40.86
CA GLU A 165 -6.54 11.27 41.83
C GLU A 165 -5.85 11.91 43.05
N GLY A 166 -6.09 13.19 43.30
CA GLY A 166 -5.56 13.92 44.47
C GLY A 166 -4.51 15.00 44.21
N PHE A 167 -4.36 15.51 42.99
CA PHE A 167 -3.61 16.74 42.67
C PHE A 167 -4.50 17.81 42.04
#